data_AF-A0A970KHB6-F1
#
_entry.id   AF-A0A970KHB6-F1
#
_cell.length_a   1.000
_cell.length_b   1.000
_cell.length_c   1.000
_cell.angle_alpha   90.00
_cell.angle_beta   90.00
_cell.angle_gamma   90.00
#
_symmetry.space_group_name_H-M   'P 1'
#
loop_
_entity.id
_entity.type
_entity.pdbx_description
1 polymer ?
#
loop_
_entity_poly.entity_id
_entity_poly.type
_entity_poly.pdbx_seq_one_letter_code
_entity_poly.pdbx_strand_id
1 'polypeptide(L)'
;MDLTSFSDQISIFMERFKENIRLFLEKKEIIKERDPGLEEHLNKAYYEWKKAQNYFNNATEPELIEHATYLIGAAERKYMYLLRRYKEEAVEKVT
;
A
#
# COMPACT_ATOMS: atom_id res chain seq x y z
N MET A 1 -33.75 26.25 26.88
CA MET A 1 -33.15 25.29 25.92
C MET A 1 -31.99 24.66 26.67
N ASP A 2 -32.18 23.43 27.14
CA ASP A 2 -31.28 22.76 28.11
C ASP A 2 -30.02 22.24 27.39
N LEU A 3 -28.85 22.50 27.98
CA LEU A 3 -27.53 22.20 27.41
C LEU A 3 -27.23 20.70 27.38
N THR A 4 -27.95 19.91 28.18
CA THR A 4 -27.92 18.43 28.16
C THR A 4 -28.38 17.87 26.82
N SER A 5 -29.46 18.43 26.26
CA SER A 5 -30.02 18.01 24.96
C SER A 5 -29.05 18.24 23.80
N PHE A 6 -28.20 19.26 23.88
CA PHE A 6 -27.23 19.53 22.82
C PHE A 6 -26.03 18.60 22.91
N SER A 7 -25.51 18.31 24.11
CA SER A 7 -24.44 17.32 24.28
C SER A 7 -24.88 15.91 23.90
N ASP A 8 -26.15 15.58 24.15
CA ASP A 8 -26.73 14.28 23.77
C ASP A 8 -26.90 14.16 22.26
N GLN A 9 -27.38 15.23 21.61
CA GLN A 9 -27.47 15.29 20.15
C GLN A 9 -26.09 15.23 19.48
N ILE A 10 -25.09 15.92 20.04
CA ILE A 10 -23.72 15.83 19.55
C ILE A 10 -23.17 14.43 19.77
N SER A 11 -23.42 13.79 20.91
CA SER A 11 -22.94 12.42 21.16
C SER A 11 -23.54 11.42 20.18
N ILE A 12 -24.85 11.48 19.95
CA ILE A 12 -25.54 10.62 18.99
C ILE A 12 -25.04 10.86 17.56
N PHE A 13 -24.81 12.13 17.20
CA PHE A 13 -24.25 12.49 15.90
C PHE A 13 -22.82 11.95 15.75
N MET A 14 -21.98 12.10 16.76
CA MET A 14 -20.59 11.65 16.74
C MET A 14 -20.47 10.13 16.68
N GLU A 15 -21.36 9.37 17.33
CA GLU A 15 -21.38 7.92 17.23
C GLU A 15 -21.79 7.45 15.82
N ARG A 16 -22.79 8.09 15.22
CA ARG A 16 -23.17 7.82 13.81
C ARG A 16 -22.06 8.23 12.84
N PHE A 17 -21.36 9.31 13.14
CA PHE A 17 -20.24 9.80 12.34
C PHE A 17 -19.04 8.84 12.41
N LYS A 18 -18.71 8.33 13.61
CA LYS A 18 -17.68 7.30 13.80
C LYS A 18 -17.99 6.02 13.01
N GLU A 19 -19.23 5.54 13.05
CA GLU A 19 -19.63 4.34 12.30
C GLU A 19 -19.58 4.56 10.77
N ASN A 20 -19.98 5.74 10.28
CA ASN A 20 -19.83 6.08 8.86
C ASN A 20 -18.37 6.18 8.43
N ILE A 21 -17.49 6.74 9.28
CA ILE A 21 -16.05 6.76 9.02
C ILE A 21 -15.50 5.35 9.03
N ARG A 22 -15.85 4.52 10.02
CA ARG A 22 -15.40 3.14 10.13
C ARG A 22 -15.76 2.32 8.89
N LEU A 23 -17.02 2.39 8.44
CA LEU A 23 -17.49 1.72 7.23
C LEU A 23 -16.78 2.26 5.97
N PHE A 24 -16.48 3.56 5.93
CA PHE A 24 -15.70 4.16 4.84
C PHE A 24 -14.24 3.67 4.83
N LEU A 25 -13.63 3.48 6.00
CA LEU A 25 -12.26 2.97 6.15
C LEU A 25 -12.17 1.46 5.85
N GLU A 26 -13.15 0.67 6.30
CA GLU A 26 -13.29 -0.75 5.96
C GLU A 26 -13.47 -0.96 4.45
N LYS A 27 -14.33 -0.15 3.81
CA LYS A 27 -14.61 -0.25 2.36
C LYS A 27 -13.44 0.20 1.48
N LYS A 28 -12.49 0.95 2.02
CA LYS A 28 -11.27 1.41 1.31
C LYS A 28 -10.07 0.47 1.46
N GLU A 29 -10.20 -0.69 2.11
CA GLU A 29 -9.07 -1.54 2.50
C GLU A 29 -8.00 -0.79 3.34
N ILE A 30 -8.41 0.18 4.18
CA ILE A 30 -7.46 0.91 5.05
C ILE A 30 -7.10 0.08 6.29
N ILE A 31 -7.95 -0.88 6.67
CA ILE A 31 -7.56 -1.96 7.60
C ILE A 31 -6.86 -3.02 6.76
N LYS A 32 -5.59 -2.79 6.42
CA LYS A 32 -4.76 -3.82 5.80
C LYS A 32 -4.48 -4.89 6.83
N GLU A 33 -5.10 -6.05 6.65
CA GLU A 33 -4.67 -7.25 7.34
C GLU A 33 -3.15 -7.40 7.09
N ARG A 34 -2.40 -7.51 8.18
CA ARG A 34 -0.93 -7.62 8.15
C ARG A 34 -0.57 -8.79 7.24
N ASP A 35 0.16 -8.54 6.16
CA ASP A 35 0.66 -9.62 5.31
C ASP A 35 1.91 -10.22 5.98
N PRO A 36 1.83 -11.41 6.61
CA PRO A 36 3.00 -12.02 7.24
C PRO A 36 4.11 -12.34 6.23
N GLY A 37 3.78 -12.39 4.93
CA GLY A 37 4.71 -12.58 3.82
C GLY A 37 5.25 -11.28 3.22
N LEU A 38 4.90 -10.10 3.74
CA LEU A 38 5.27 -8.83 3.10
C LEU A 38 6.78 -8.66 2.90
N GLU A 39 7.58 -9.07 3.89
CA GLU A 39 9.05 -9.05 3.79
C GLU A 39 9.55 -10.00 2.70
N GLU A 40 8.98 -11.20 2.61
CA GLU A 40 9.31 -12.17 1.56
C GLU A 40 8.91 -11.65 0.17
N HIS A 41 7.71 -11.07 0.04
CA HIS A 41 7.23 -10.44 -1.18
C HIS A 41 8.11 -9.26 -1.61
N LEU A 42 8.55 -8.43 -0.66
CA LEU A 42 9.46 -7.32 -0.91
C LEU A 42 10.81 -7.83 -1.42
N ASN A 43 11.39 -8.83 -0.77
CA ASN A 43 12.65 -9.44 -1.18
C ASN A 43 12.54 -10.06 -2.58
N LYS A 44 11.46 -10.80 -2.86
CA LYS A 44 11.19 -11.34 -4.20
C LYS A 44 11.11 -10.23 -5.25
N ALA A 45 10.36 -9.16 -4.98
CA ALA A 45 10.24 -8.03 -5.90
C ALA A 45 11.58 -7.31 -6.15
N TYR A 46 12.43 -7.21 -5.13
CA TYR A 46 13.79 -6.68 -5.30
C TYR A 46 14.62 -7.56 -6.25
N TYR A 47 14.61 -8.88 -6.07
CA TYR A 47 15.31 -9.80 -6.98
C TYR A 47 14.76 -9.76 -8.41
N GLU A 48 13.44 -9.70 -8.57
CA GLU A 48 12.79 -9.51 -9.88
C GLU A 48 13.25 -8.23 -10.56
N TRP A 49 13.31 -7.11 -9.83
CA TRP A 49 13.78 -5.85 -10.37
C TRP A 49 15.27 -5.89 -10.76
N LYS A 50 16.12 -6.55 -9.96
CA LYS A 50 17.54 -6.75 -10.32
C LYS A 50 17.70 -7.64 -11.55
N LYS A 51 16.88 -8.67 -11.72
CA LYS A 51 16.85 -9.50 -12.93
C LYS A 51 16.40 -8.71 -14.15
N ALA A 52 15.35 -7.89 -14.02
CA ALA A 52 14.86 -7.04 -15.11
C ALA A 52 15.91 -5.99 -15.52
N GLN A 53 16.63 -5.39 -14.56
CA GLN A 53 17.77 -4.51 -14.84
C GLN A 53 18.87 -5.23 -15.63
N ASN A 54 19.24 -6.45 -15.21
CA ASN A 54 20.23 -7.24 -15.94
C ASN A 54 19.75 -7.57 -17.36
N TYR A 55 18.48 -7.95 -17.52
CA TYR A 55 17.90 -8.24 -18.84
C TYR A 55 17.93 -7.00 -19.75
N PHE A 56 17.51 -5.83 -19.24
CA PHE A 56 17.56 -4.57 -19.97
C PHE A 56 18.98 -4.19 -20.41
N ASN A 57 19.97 -4.34 -19.53
CA ASN A 57 21.36 -4.02 -19.85
C ASN A 57 21.99 -4.93 -20.91
N ASN A 58 21.44 -6.14 -21.13
CA ASN A 58 21.95 -7.11 -22.09
C ASN A 58 21.04 -7.25 -23.33
N ALA A 59 19.90 -6.57 -23.38
CA ALA A 59 19.01 -6.60 -24.54
C ALA A 59 19.61 -5.76 -25.68
N THR A 60 19.82 -6.40 -26.83
CA THR A 60 20.41 -5.75 -28.02
C THR A 60 19.44 -5.65 -29.18
N GLU A 61 18.51 -6.60 -29.31
CA GLU A 61 17.49 -6.59 -30.35
C GLU A 61 16.42 -5.53 -30.04
N PRO A 62 15.99 -4.70 -31.01
CA PRO A 62 15.02 -3.63 -30.78
C PRO A 62 13.72 -4.09 -30.09
N GLU A 63 13.16 -5.23 -30.52
CA GLU A 63 11.95 -5.80 -29.93
C GLU A 63 12.16 -6.27 -28.48
N LEU A 64 13.37 -6.75 -28.16
CA LEU A 64 13.73 -7.17 -26.81
C LEU A 64 14.02 -5.98 -25.90
N ILE A 65 14.55 -4.88 -26.44
CA ILE A 65 14.76 -3.62 -25.70
C ILE A 65 13.40 -3.03 -25.28
N GLU A 66 12.42 -3.04 -26.18
CA GLU A 66 11.05 -2.59 -25.86
C GLU A 66 10.45 -3.45 -24.74
N HIS A 67 10.50 -4.77 -24.88
CA HIS A 67 10.04 -5.68 -23.84
C HIS A 67 10.79 -5.46 -22.51
N ALA A 68 12.11 -5.29 -22.55
CA ALA A 68 12.92 -5.06 -21.36
C ALA A 68 12.57 -3.73 -20.66
N THR A 69 12.24 -2.69 -21.43
CA THR A 69 11.78 -1.39 -20.92
C THR A 69 10.46 -1.52 -20.16
N TYR A 70 9.51 -2.29 -20.69
CA TYR A 70 8.26 -2.57 -19.97
C TYR A 70 8.52 -3.38 -18.70
N LEU A 71 9.35 -4.41 -18.78
CA LEU A 71 9.64 -5.32 -17.68
C LEU A 71 10.31 -4.61 -16.50
N ILE A 72 11.35 -3.81 -16.76
CA ILE A 72 12.07 -3.07 -15.71
C ILE A 72 11.14 -2.07 -15.01
N GLY A 73 10.32 -1.32 -15.77
CA GLY A 73 9.39 -0.36 -15.19
C GLY A 73 8.26 -1.01 -14.38
N ALA A 74 7.77 -2.18 -14.80
CA ALA A 74 6.79 -2.94 -14.02
C ALA A 74 7.39 -3.47 -12.71
N ALA A 75 8.58 -4.06 -12.77
CA ALA A 75 9.28 -4.60 -11.59
C ALA A 75 9.66 -3.51 -10.58
N GLU A 76 10.12 -2.35 -11.06
CA GLU A 76 10.42 -1.19 -10.22
C GLU A 76 9.18 -0.70 -9.47
N ARG A 77 8.06 -0.48 -10.18
CA ARG A 77 6.80 -0.03 -9.57
C ARG A 77 6.30 -1.00 -8.49
N LYS A 78 6.38 -2.31 -8.75
CA LYS A 78 6.02 -3.36 -7.78
C LYS A 78 6.90 -3.29 -6.53
N TYR A 79 8.22 -3.22 -6.70
CA TYR A 79 9.16 -3.13 -5.58
C TYR A 79 8.93 -1.86 -4.74
N MET A 80 8.79 -0.69 -5.38
CA MET A 80 8.57 0.58 -4.67
C MET A 80 7.26 0.59 -3.87
N TYR A 81 6.19 0.02 -4.42
CA TYR A 81 4.92 -0.14 -3.71
C TYR A 81 5.07 -0.99 -2.44
N LEU A 82 5.71 -2.16 -2.55
CA LEU A 82 5.92 -3.06 -1.42
C LEU A 82 6.86 -2.44 -0.38
N LEU A 83 7.89 -1.72 -0.81
CA LEU A 83 8.82 -1.05 0.09
C LEU A 83 8.12 0.04 0.92
N ARG A 84 7.23 0.82 0.28
CA ARG A 84 6.41 1.81 0.99
C ARG A 84 5.53 1.13 2.03
N ARG A 85 4.83 0.05 1.67
CA ARG A 85 3.98 -0.71 2.60
C ARG A 85 4.77 -1.27 3.78
N TYR A 86 5.93 -1.86 3.53
CA TYR A 86 6.78 -2.42 4.58
C TYR A 86 7.24 -1.35 5.58
N LYS A 87 7.54 -0.14 5.09
CA LYS A 87 7.89 1.01 5.95
C LYS A 87 6.71 1.51 6.77
N GLU A 88 5.51 1.59 6.18
CA GLU A 88 4.28 1.96 6.88
C GLU A 88 4.00 0.99 8.05
N GLU A 89 4.08 -0.32 7.80
CA GLU A 89 3.90 -1.35 8.85
C GLU A 89 5.02 -1.34 9.91
N ALA A 90 6.23 -0.92 9.56
CA ALA A 90 7.33 -0.80 10.52
C ALA A 90 7.17 0.41 11.46
N VAL A 91 6.62 1.52 10.97
CA VAL A 91 6.35 2.73 11.77
C VAL A 91 5.23 2.48 12.77
N GLU A 92 4.17 1.76 12.37
CA GLU A 92 3.09 1.36 13.28
C GLU A 92 3.54 0.45 14.44
N LYS A 93 4.71 -0.21 14.35
CA LYS A 93 5.26 -1.03 15.45
C LYS A 93 5.93 -0.21 16.56
N VAL A 94 6.27 1.05 16.31
CA VAL A 94 7.13 1.87 17.20
C VAL A 94 6.34 2.92 18.01
N THR A 95 5.10 3.20 17.61
CA THR A 95 4.14 4.09 18.31
C THR A 95 3.03 3.29 18.96
#